data_AF-A0A2E7STB6-F1
#
_entry.id   AF-A0A2E7STB6-F1
#
_cell.length_a   1.000
_cell.length_b   1.000
_cell.length_c   1.000
_cell.angle_alpha   90.00
_cell.angle_beta   90.00
_cell.angle_gamma   90.00
#
_symmetry.space_group_name_H-M   'P 1'
#
loop_
_entity.id
_entity.type
_entity.pdbx_description
1 polymer ?
#
loop_
_entity_poly.entity_id
_entity_poly.type
_entity_poly.pdbx_seq_one_letter_code
_entity_poly.pdbx_strand_id
1 'polypeptide(L)' 'MMFPENLSMSSTISLPTCSCCHRPIMPNDKCVKFNCPDCDDGDLIWRCESCREAARTYTCSSCNFTGP' A
#
# COMPACT_ATOMS: atom_id res chain seq x y z
N MET A 1 13.72 -18.73 -36.39
CA MET A 1 12.92 -19.06 -35.19
C MET A 1 13.92 -19.21 -34.07
N MET A 2 14.02 -18.44 -33.00
CA MET A 2 13.32 -17.25 -32.50
C MET A 2 14.42 -16.40 -31.82
N PHE A 3 14.41 -15.09 -32.00
CA PHE A 3 15.29 -14.21 -31.22
C PHE A 3 14.66 -14.05 -29.82
N PRO A 4 15.41 -14.25 -28.73
CA PRO A 4 14.92 -13.91 -27.40
C PRO A 4 15.01 -12.39 -27.23
N GLU A 5 13.93 -11.69 -27.51
CA GLU A 5 13.81 -10.27 -27.16
C GLU A 5 13.60 -10.19 -25.64
N ASN A 6 14.72 -9.93 -24.98
CA ASN A 6 14.86 -9.76 -23.55
C ASN A 6 13.97 -8.59 -23.09
N LEU A 7 12.94 -8.93 -22.33
CA LEU A 7 11.93 -8.04 -21.79
C LEU A 7 12.60 -6.95 -20.94
N SER A 8 12.64 -5.75 -21.52
CA SER A 8 12.53 -4.42 -20.90
C SER A 8 12.99 -4.29 -19.45
N MET A 9 14.10 -3.57 -19.28
CA MET A 9 14.45 -2.84 -18.06
C MET A 9 13.20 -2.16 -17.45
N SER A 10 12.82 -2.55 -16.24
CA SER A 10 11.99 -1.70 -15.40
C SER A 10 12.57 -1.69 -14.00
N SER A 11 13.04 -0.52 -13.62
CA SER A 11 13.66 -0.14 -12.36
C SER A 11 13.01 -0.87 -11.18
N THR A 12 13.82 -1.54 -10.36
CA THR A 12 13.42 -2.07 -9.05
C THR A 12 13.12 -0.91 -8.10
N ILE A 13 12.03 -0.19 -8.34
CA ILE A 13 11.50 0.79 -7.39
C ILE A 13 10.72 -0.03 -6.39
N SER A 14 11.15 -0.01 -5.13
CA SER A 14 10.41 -0.60 -4.01
C SER A 14 9.12 0.21 -3.83
N LEU A 15 8.05 -0.17 -4.53
CA LEU A 15 6.74 0.47 -4.37
C LEU A 15 6.22 0.12 -2.97
N PRO A 16 5.78 1.12 -2.18
CA PRO A 16 5.14 0.83 -0.90
C PRO A 16 3.87 0.01 -1.16
N THR A 17 3.70 -1.05 -0.39
CA THR A 17 2.55 -1.94 -0.52
C THR A 17 1.43 -1.48 0.41
N CYS A 18 0.22 -1.39 -0.11
CA CYS A 18 -0.95 -1.08 0.73
C CYS A 18 -1.19 -2.20 1.75
N SER A 19 -1.41 -1.83 3.02
CA SER A 19 -1.69 -2.78 4.10
C SER A 19 -3.03 -3.51 3.93
N CYS A 20 -3.97 -2.95 3.16
CA CYS A 20 -5.30 -3.53 2.97
C CYS A 20 -5.44 -4.32 1.65
N CYS A 21 -4.96 -3.77 0.53
CA CYS A 21 -5.08 -4.39 -0.78
C CYS A 21 -3.86 -5.27 -1.15
N HIS A 22 -2.77 -5.21 -0.38
CA HIS A 22 -1.46 -5.80 -0.70
C HIS A 22 -0.95 -5.46 -2.12
N ARG A 23 -1.51 -4.42 -2.76
CA ARG A 23 -1.09 -3.97 -4.07
C ARG A 23 0.07 -2.98 -3.94
N PRO A 24 1.04 -3.03 -4.86
CA PRO A 24 2.08 -2.03 -4.95
C PRO A 24 1.46 -0.70 -5.39
N ILE A 25 1.74 0.36 -4.64
CA ILE A 25 1.26 1.70 -4.92
C ILE A 25 2.20 2.34 -5.94
N MET A 26 1.68 2.66 -7.12
CA MET A 26 2.46 3.36 -8.14
C MET A 26 2.74 4.81 -7.68
N PRO A 27 3.88 5.42 -8.03
CA PRO A 27 4.17 6.82 -7.69
C PRO A 27 3.15 7.82 -8.28
N ASN A 28 2.38 7.42 -9.29
CA ASN A 28 1.29 8.20 -9.87
C ASN A 28 -0.07 7.97 -9.17
N ASP A 29 -0.15 7.00 -8.26
CA ASP A 29 -1.39 6.61 -7.56
C ASP A 29 -1.57 7.46 -6.28
N LYS A 30 -2.82 7.85 -5.99
CA LYS A 30 -3.12 8.70 -4.83
C LYS A 30 -3.18 7.88 -3.54
N CYS A 31 -2.04 7.43 -3.06
CA CYS A 31 -1.97 6.80 -1.75
C CYS A 31 -2.04 7.80 -0.60
N VAL A 32 -2.57 7.32 0.52
CA VAL A 32 -2.49 8.02 1.80
C VAL A 32 -1.72 7.14 2.77
N LYS A 33 -0.82 7.77 3.53
CA LYS A 33 -0.19 7.15 4.69
C LYS A 33 -0.51 8.00 5.90
N PHE A 34 -0.90 7.35 6.98
CA PHE A 34 -1.19 8.02 8.24
C PHE A 34 -0.72 7.14 9.39
N ASN A 35 -0.36 7.79 10.48
CA ASN A 35 -0.04 7.13 11.73
C ASN A 35 -1.32 6.97 12.54
N CYS A 36 -1.49 5.81 13.16
CA CYS A 36 -2.59 5.54 14.06
C CYS A 36 -2.51 6.48 15.30
N PRO A 37 -3.53 7.31 15.58
CA PRO A 37 -3.51 8.23 16.74
C PRO A 37 -3.85 7.54 18.07
N ASP A 38 -4.39 6.34 18.01
CA ASP A 38 -4.76 5.51 19.18
C ASP A 38 -3.58 4.60 19.62
N CYS A 39 -2.54 4.52 18.80
CA CYS A 39 -1.37 3.69 19.00
C CYS A 39 -0.21 4.53 19.53
N ASP A 40 0.36 4.18 20.69
CA ASP A 40 1.58 4.82 21.19
C ASP A 40 2.77 4.56 20.23
N ASP A 41 2.80 3.39 19.58
CA ASP A 41 3.81 3.00 18.56
C ASP A 41 3.61 3.68 17.19
N GLY A 42 2.50 4.38 16.95
CA GLY A 42 2.30 5.16 15.73
C GLY A 42 2.41 4.36 14.42
N ASP A 43 1.88 3.14 14.39
CA ASP A 43 1.94 2.23 13.24
C ASP A 43 1.63 2.93 11.92
N LEU A 44 2.54 2.80 10.95
CA LEU A 44 2.45 3.50 9.67
C LEU A 44 1.54 2.72 8.71
N ILE A 45 0.29 3.14 8.59
CA ILE A 45 -0.68 2.48 7.73
C ILE A 45 -0.70 3.12 6.35
N TRP A 46 -0.46 2.31 5.33
CA TRP A 46 -0.53 2.70 3.92
C TRP A 46 -1.86 2.22 3.31
N ARG A 47 -2.64 3.14 2.74
CA ARG A 47 -3.89 2.83 2.03
C ARG A 47 -3.85 3.36 0.60
N CYS A 48 -4.12 2.44 -0.34
CA CYS A 48 -4.33 2.73 -1.76
C CYS A 48 -5.64 3.54 -1.95
N GLU A 49 -5.75 4.37 -3.00
CA GLU A 49 -6.95 5.17 -3.24
C GLU A 49 -8.21 4.30 -3.30
N SER A 50 -8.13 3.14 -3.96
CA SER A 50 -9.25 2.21 -4.06
C SER A 50 -9.69 1.65 -2.71
N CYS A 51 -8.78 1.47 -1.74
CA CYS A 51 -9.16 1.03 -0.39
C CYS A 51 -9.85 2.14 0.40
N ARG A 52 -9.43 3.39 0.18
CA ARG A 52 -10.06 4.56 0.78
C ARG A 52 -11.46 4.78 0.22
N GLU A 53 -11.62 4.74 -1.10
CA GLU A 53 -12.92 4.85 -1.77
C GLU A 53 -13.88 3.73 -1.34
N ALA A 54 -13.33 2.52 -1.15
CA ALA A 54 -14.11 1.38 -0.66
C ALA A 54 -14.35 1.40 0.86
N ALA A 55 -13.84 2.40 1.59
CA ALA A 55 -13.89 2.50 3.06
C ALA A 55 -13.59 1.16 3.75
N ARG A 56 -12.60 0.42 3.23
CA ARG A 56 -12.29 -0.93 3.71
C ARG A 56 -11.76 -0.86 5.12
N THR A 57 -12.44 -1.51 6.05
CA THR A 57 -11.96 -1.59 7.44
C THR A 57 -10.50 -2.02 7.48
N TYR A 58 -9.65 -1.18 8.05
CA TYR A 58 -8.26 -1.50 8.31
C TYR A 58 -8.13 -1.86 9.78
N THR A 59 -7.37 -2.91 10.05
CA THR A 59 -6.99 -3.27 11.41
C THR A 59 -5.57 -2.81 11.61
N CYS A 60 -5.37 -1.93 12.59
CA CYS A 60 -4.03 -1.55 12.98
C CYS A 60 -3.35 -2.72 13.70
N SER A 61 -2.12 -3.07 13.32
CA SER A 61 -1.37 -4.17 13.91
C SER A 61 -0.97 -3.90 15.37
N SER A 62 -0.73 -2.63 15.73
CA SER A 62 -0.34 -2.24 17.10
C SER A 62 -1.50 -2.23 18.09
N CYS A 63 -2.59 -1.51 17.81
CA CYS A 63 -3.70 -1.35 18.76
C CYS A 63 -4.89 -2.29 18.51
N ASN A 64 -4.88 -3.08 17.43
CA ASN A 64 -6.03 -3.86 16.96
C ASN A 64 -7.30 -3.03 16.71
N PHE A 65 -7.16 -1.71 16.55
CA PHE A 65 -8.27 -0.84 16.21
C PHE A 65 -8.74 -1.14 14.78
N THR A 66 -10.03 -1.42 14.63
CA THR A 66 -10.69 -1.61 13.35
C THR A 66 -11.49 -0.36 13.00
N GLY A 67 -11.01 0.42 12.04
CA GLY A 67 -11.66 1.64 11.56
C GLY A 67 -11.91 1.58 10.05
N PRO A 68 -12.94 2.27 9.51
CA PRO A 68 -13.21 2.35 8.07
C PRO A 68 -12.13 3.10 7.27
#